data_AF-A0A7H4PE19-F1
#
_entry.id   AF-A0A7H4PE19-F1
#
_cell.length_a   1.000
_cell.length_b   1.000
_cell.length_c   1.000
_cell.angle_alpha   90.00
_cell.angle_beta   90.00
_cell.angle_gamma   90.00
#
_symmetry.space_group_name_H-M   'P 1'
#
loop_
_entity.id
_entity.type
_entity.pdbx_description
1 polymer ?
#
loop_
_entity_poly.entity_id
_entity_poly.type
_entity_poly.pdbx_seq_one_letter_code
_entity_poly.pdbx_strand_id
1 'polypeptide(L)'
;MAIFAADQRQALFERIRDSGAKIVTVAMGSPRQEILMRDCRDVYPQALYMGVGGTYDVFTGHVQRAPKFWQDLGLEWFYRLVSQPSRIKRQARLLRYLRWHYTNKL
;
A
#
# COMPACT_ATOMS: atom_id res chain seq x y z
N MET A 1 13.24 -3.36 -7.71
CA MET A 1 14.01 -2.24 -7.14
C MET A 1 13.78 -2.23 -5.64
N ALA A 2 14.68 -2.84 -4.87
CA ALA A 2 14.65 -2.82 -3.41
C ALA A 2 15.00 -1.40 -2.94
N ILE A 3 14.24 -0.87 -1.97
CA ILE A 3 14.43 0.51 -1.47
C ILE A 3 15.61 0.58 -0.50
N PHE A 4 15.93 -0.52 0.15
CA PHE A 4 17.07 -0.63 1.07
C PHE A 4 18.15 -1.50 0.44
N ALA A 5 19.42 -1.13 0.68
CA ALA A 5 20.54 -2.04 0.49
C ALA A 5 20.41 -3.25 1.44
N ALA A 6 21.03 -4.37 1.08
CA ALA A 6 20.82 -5.64 1.79
C ALA A 6 21.20 -5.58 3.28
N ASP A 7 22.28 -4.87 3.60
CA ASP A 7 22.76 -4.58 4.95
C ASP A 7 21.75 -3.75 5.75
N GLN A 8 21.22 -2.68 5.16
CA GLN A 8 20.23 -1.80 5.79
C GLN A 8 18.91 -2.53 6.06
N ARG A 9 18.55 -3.46 5.15
CA ARG A 9 17.31 -4.23 5.27
C ARG A 9 17.38 -5.23 6.43
N GLN A 10 18.51 -5.93 6.58
CA GLN A 10 18.69 -6.87 7.69
C GLN A 10 18.68 -6.13 9.04
N ALA A 11 19.41 -5.02 9.13
CA ALA A 11 19.41 -4.19 10.34
C ALA A 11 18.01 -3.66 10.70
N LEU A 12 17.19 -3.32 9.71
CA LEU A 12 15.79 -2.93 9.93
C LEU A 12 14.97 -4.07 10.54
N PHE A 13 15.10 -5.29 10.01
CA PHE A 13 14.34 -6.44 10.49
C PHE A 13 14.71 -6.82 11.93
N GLU A 14 16.00 -6.76 12.26
CA GLU A 14 16.49 -6.97 13.62
C GLU A 14 15.94 -5.91 14.58
N ARG A 15 15.95 -4.63 14.18
CA ARG A 15 15.32 -3.56 14.99
C ARG A 15 13.82 -3.79 15.22
N ILE A 16 13.09 -4.28 14.21
CA ILE A 16 11.67 -4.61 14.35
C ILE A 16 11.49 -5.77 15.34
N ARG A 17 12.28 -6.84 15.21
CA ARG A 17 12.27 -7.97 16.14
C ARG A 17 12.55 -7.52 17.58
N ASP A 18 13.62 -6.76 17.75
CA ASP A 18 14.12 -6.33 19.06
C ASP A 18 13.18 -5.32 19.74
N SER A 19 12.39 -4.58 18.95
CA SER A 19 11.32 -3.71 19.49
C SER A 19 10.19 -4.49 20.18
N GLY A 20 10.08 -5.80 19.95
CA GLY A 20 8.98 -6.62 20.47
C GLY A 20 7.61 -6.28 19.89
N ALA A 21 7.57 -5.49 18.81
CA ALA A 21 6.33 -5.06 18.17
C ALA A 21 5.43 -6.26 17.83
N LYS A 22 4.14 -6.13 18.15
CA LYS A 22 3.12 -7.12 17.80
C LYS A 22 2.38 -6.79 16.52
N ILE A 23 2.43 -5.52 16.10
CA ILE A 23 1.84 -5.01 14.87
C ILE A 23 2.89 -4.19 14.14
N VAL A 24 3.09 -4.49 12.86
CA VAL A 24 4.00 -3.79 11.96
C VAL A 24 3.21 -3.29 10.75
N THR A 25 3.05 -1.97 10.66
CA THR A 25 2.35 -1.29 9.57
C THR A 25 3.35 -0.75 8.54
N VAL A 26 3.14 -1.06 7.26
CA VAL A 26 4.05 -0.67 6.17
C VAL A 26 3.34 0.24 5.16
N ALA A 27 3.82 1.49 5.05
CA ALA A 27 3.26 2.54 4.20
C ALA A 27 4.11 2.80 2.94
N MET A 28 4.56 1.75 2.26
CA MET A 28 5.50 1.86 1.12
C MET A 28 4.86 1.68 -0.26
N GLY A 29 3.55 1.43 -0.28
CA GLY A 29 2.79 1.16 -1.49
C GLY A 29 3.09 -0.21 -2.12
N SER A 30 2.15 -0.67 -2.95
CA SER A 30 2.26 -1.96 -3.63
C SER A 30 3.13 -1.86 -4.90
N PRO A 31 3.98 -2.88 -5.21
CA PRO A 31 4.14 -4.18 -4.53
C PRO A 31 5.19 -4.19 -3.40
N ARG A 32 5.76 -3.03 -3.07
CA ARG A 32 6.97 -2.93 -2.24
C ARG A 32 6.69 -3.29 -0.78
N GLN A 33 5.54 -2.87 -0.27
CA GLN A 33 5.10 -3.21 1.08
C GLN A 33 4.92 -4.73 1.25
N GLU A 34 4.34 -5.42 0.27
CA GLU A 34 4.09 -6.86 0.34
C GLU A 34 5.40 -7.65 0.38
N ILE A 35 6.37 -7.24 -0.45
CA ILE A 35 7.71 -7.85 -0.49
C ILE A 35 8.44 -7.63 0.85
N LEU A 36 8.42 -6.40 1.38
CA LEU A 36 9.09 -6.11 2.65
C LEU A 36 8.47 -6.89 3.81
N MET A 37 7.13 -6.94 3.88
CA MET A 37 6.42 -7.68 4.93
C MET A 37 6.68 -9.17 4.85
N ARG A 38 6.70 -9.75 3.65
CA ARG A 38 7.07 -11.16 3.45
C ARG A 38 8.48 -11.43 3.97
N ASP A 39 9.46 -10.66 3.50
CA ASP A 39 10.87 -10.87 3.85
C ASP A 39 11.12 -10.61 5.36
N CYS A 40 10.42 -9.64 5.97
CA CYS A 40 10.52 -9.38 7.41
C CYS A 40 9.85 -10.49 8.24
N ARG A 41 8.74 -11.07 7.76
CA ARG A 41 8.06 -12.19 8.41
C ARG A 41 8.94 -13.43 8.48
N ASP A 42 9.82 -13.66 7.50
CA ASP A 42 10.78 -14.76 7.53
C ASP A 42 11.78 -14.63 8.69
N VAL A 43 12.09 -13.40 9.11
CA VAL A 43 13.00 -13.12 10.25
C VAL A 43 12.25 -13.01 11.59
N TYR A 44 11.06 -12.41 11.58
CA TYR A 44 10.24 -12.18 12.78
C TYR A 44 8.76 -12.52 12.52
N PRO A 45 8.37 -13.80 12.64
CA PRO A 45 7.02 -14.26 12.31
C PRO A 45 5.96 -13.91 13.36
N GLN A 46 6.35 -13.47 14.55
CA GLN A 46 5.44 -13.27 15.70
C GLN A 46 4.57 -11.99 15.58
N ALA A 47 4.88 -11.09 14.66
CA ALA A 47 4.10 -9.87 14.45
C ALA A 47 3.02 -10.04 13.36
N LEU A 48 1.94 -9.29 13.53
CA LEU A 48 0.97 -9.03 12.46
C LEU A 48 1.53 -7.95 11.53
N TYR A 49 1.58 -8.24 10.23
CA TYR A 49 2.05 -7.32 9.20
C TYR A 49 0.86 -6.78 8.40
N MET A 50 0.76 -5.45 8.30
CA MET A 50 -0.33 -4.78 7.60
C MET A 50 0.22 -3.72 6.65
N GLY A 51 -0.06 -3.89 5.35
CA GLY A 51 0.17 -2.83 4.37
C GLY A 51 -0.89 -1.75 4.50
N VAL A 52 -0.48 -0.51 4.77
CA VAL A 52 -1.42 0.62 4.93
C VAL A 52 -1.42 1.58 3.74
N GLY A 53 -0.55 1.34 2.75
CA GLY A 53 -0.44 2.20 1.57
C GLY A 53 -0.20 3.67 1.95
N GLY A 54 -0.81 4.59 1.22
CA GLY A 54 -0.71 6.04 1.48
C GLY A 54 -1.63 6.56 2.59
N THR A 55 -2.09 5.71 3.52
CA THR A 55 -2.97 6.12 4.62
C THR A 55 -2.28 7.14 5.52
N TYR A 56 -1.00 6.94 5.83
CA TYR A 56 -0.23 7.88 6.65
C TYR A 56 0.02 9.22 5.96
N ASP A 57 0.08 9.28 4.62
CA ASP A 57 0.19 10.55 3.91
C ASP A 57 -1.02 11.47 4.18
N VAL A 58 -2.20 10.87 4.37
CA VAL A 58 -3.42 11.61 4.74
C VAL A 58 -3.38 12.03 6.21
N PHE A 59 -2.96 11.14 7.12
CA PHE A 59 -2.87 11.44 8.56
C PHE A 59 -1.82 12.51 8.89
N THR A 60 -0.72 12.55 8.15
CA THR A 60 0.38 13.52 8.33
C THR A 60 0.12 14.84 7.60
N GLY A 61 -0.99 14.96 6.86
CA GLY A 61 -1.34 16.17 6.10
C GLY A 61 -0.57 16.35 4.77
N HIS A 62 0.28 15.41 4.39
CA HIS A 62 0.99 15.43 3.10
C HIS A 62 0.05 15.29 1.89
N VAL A 63 -1.07 14.59 2.05
CA VAL A 63 -2.11 14.43 1.02
C VAL A 63 -3.45 14.87 1.58
N GLN A 64 -4.08 15.84 0.91
CA GLN A 64 -5.44 16.24 1.24
C GLN A 64 -6.44 15.14 0.87
N ARG A 65 -7.31 14.81 1.82
CA ARG A 65 -8.42 13.88 1.60
C ARG A 65 -9.46 14.53 0.68
N ALA A 66 -10.23 13.73 -0.05
CA ALA A 66 -11.30 14.26 -0.89
C ALA A 66 -12.33 15.03 -0.05
N PRO A 67 -12.98 16.09 -0.57
CA PRO A 67 -14.07 16.77 0.14
C PRO A 67 -15.18 15.79 0.55
N LYS A 68 -15.90 16.10 1.64
CA LYS A 68 -16.90 15.21 2.23
C LYS A 68 -17.97 14.75 1.23
N PHE A 69 -18.40 15.62 0.33
CA PHE A 69 -19.31 15.29 -0.77
C PHE A 69 -18.84 14.08 -1.62
N TRP A 70 -17.56 14.02 -1.97
CA TRP A 70 -16.99 12.89 -2.71
C TRP A 70 -16.88 11.62 -1.86
N GLN A 71 -16.62 11.77 -0.56
CA GLN A 71 -16.58 10.64 0.37
C GLN A 71 -17.97 10.03 0.57
N ASP A 72 -18.98 10.87 0.78
CA ASP A 72 -20.37 10.47 1.01
C ASP A 72 -20.96 9.74 -0.22
N LEU A 73 -20.52 10.12 -1.43
CA LEU A 73 -20.88 9.44 -2.67
C LEU A 73 -20.06 8.17 -2.96
N GLY A 74 -19.06 7.84 -2.14
CA GLY A 74 -18.12 6.74 -2.42
C GLY A 74 -17.21 6.98 -3.63
N LEU A 75 -17.11 8.23 -4.09
CA LEU A 75 -16.37 8.64 -5.28
C LEU A 75 -15.00 9.25 -4.97
N GLU A 76 -14.48 9.04 -3.76
CA GLU A 76 -13.12 9.49 -3.38
C GLU A 76 -12.04 8.97 -4.34
N TRP A 77 -12.20 7.76 -4.86
CA TRP A 77 -11.30 7.20 -5.86
C TRP A 77 -11.27 8.01 -7.16
N PHE A 78 -12.42 8.54 -7.59
CA PHE A 78 -12.56 9.35 -8.80
C PHE A 78 -11.99 10.75 -8.59
N TYR A 79 -12.26 11.36 -7.44
CA TYR A 79 -11.64 12.63 -7.06
C TYR A 79 -10.10 12.54 -7.12
N ARG A 80 -9.53 11.47 -6.56
CA ARG A 80 -8.07 11.22 -6.61
C ARG A 80 -7.56 10.97 -8.03
N LEU A 81 -8.39 10.40 -8.91
CA LEU A 81 -8.05 10.16 -10.31
C LEU A 81 -7.94 11.47 -11.10
N VAL A 82 -8.93 12.35 -10.93
CA VAL A 82 -8.97 13.68 -11.56
C VAL A 82 -7.84 14.57 -11.01
N SER A 83 -7.60 14.52 -9.70
CA SER A 83 -6.55 15.32 -9.04
C SER A 83 -5.12 14.85 -9.38
N GLN A 84 -4.95 13.59 -9.77
CA GLN A 84 -3.64 13.01 -10.11
C GLN A 84 -3.73 12.22 -11.42
N PRO A 85 -3.71 12.90 -12.59
CA PRO A 85 -3.92 12.27 -13.90
C PRO A 85 -2.88 11.19 -14.24
N SER A 86 -1.69 11.23 -13.63
CA SER A 86 -0.69 10.16 -13.73
C SER A 86 -1.21 8.79 -13.26
N ARG A 87 -2.24 8.75 -12.41
CA ARG A 87 -2.87 7.52 -11.91
C ARG A 87 -3.82 6.86 -12.91
N ILE A 88 -4.26 7.54 -13.97
CA ILE A 88 -5.17 7.00 -14.99
C ILE A 88 -4.61 5.71 -15.62
N LYS A 89 -3.29 5.65 -15.82
CA LYS A 89 -2.61 4.45 -16.33
C LYS A 89 -2.87 3.20 -15.49
N ARG A 90 -3.08 3.32 -14.18
CA ARG A 90 -3.39 2.18 -13.30
C ARG A 90 -4.82 1.67 -13.54
N GLN A 91 -5.75 2.54 -13.92
CA GLN A 91 -7.16 2.18 -14.14
C GLN A 91 -7.38 1.38 -15.42
N ALA A 92 -6.44 1.38 -16.36
CA ALA A 92 -6.46 0.44 -17.48
C ALA A 92 -6.52 -1.03 -17.03
N ARG A 93 -5.98 -1.34 -15.83
CA ARG A 93 -6.08 -2.68 -15.24
C ARG A 93 -7.51 -3.05 -14.84
N LEU A 94 -8.35 -2.06 -14.47
CA LEU A 94 -9.76 -2.28 -14.16
C LEU A 94 -10.54 -2.69 -15.41
N LEU A 95 -10.27 -2.07 -16.57
CA LEU A 95 -10.89 -2.48 -17.83
C LEU A 95 -10.58 -3.95 -18.17
N ARG A 96 -9.33 -4.37 -17.93
CA ARG A 96 -8.93 -5.77 -18.09
C ARG A 96 -9.63 -6.69 -17.10
N TYR A 97 -9.76 -6.28 -15.84
CA TYR A 97 -10.49 -7.03 -14.82
C TYR A 97 -11.98 -7.16 -15.17
N LEU A 98 -12.63 -6.08 -15.58
CA LEU A 98 -14.02 -6.08 -16.04
C LEU A 98 -14.20 -7.07 -17.20
N ARG A 99 -13.30 -7.03 -18.19
CA ARG A 99 -13.30 -8.01 -19.28
C ARG A 99 -13.23 -9.44 -18.76
N TRP A 100 -12.32 -9.75 -17.83
CA TRP A 100 -12.23 -11.09 -17.25
C TRP A 100 -13.50 -11.52 -16.52
N HIS A 101 -14.08 -10.62 -15.72
CA HIS A 101 -15.34 -10.84 -15.01
C HIS A 101 -16.49 -11.17 -15.97
N TYR A 102 -16.67 -10.39 -17.03
CA TYR A 102 -17.71 -10.64 -18.02
C TYR A 102 -17.45 -11.87 -18.91
N THR A 103 -16.19 -12.29 -19.06
CA THR A 103 -15.83 -13.49 -19.83
C THR A 103 -15.76 -14.78 -19.00
N ASN A 104 -16.10 -14.75 -17.70
CA ASN A 104 -15.98 -15.89 -16.78
C ASN A 104 -14.59 -16.55 -16.78
N LYS A 105 -13.53 -15.73 -16.95
CA LYS A 105 -12.12 -16.18 -16.93
C LYS A 105 -11.40 -15.85 -15.62
N LEU A 106 -12.17 -15.68 -14.54
CA LEU A 106 -11.67 -15.44 -13.19
C LEU A 106 -11.24 -16.75 -12.53
#